data_AF-A0AAZ3R0H7-F1
#
_entry.id   AF-A0AAZ3R0H7-F1
#
_cell.length_a   1.000
_cell.length_b   1.000
_cell.length_c   1.000
_cell.angle_alpha   90.00
_cell.angle_beta   90.00
_cell.angle_gamma   90.00
#
_symmetry.space_group_name_H-M   'P 1'
#
loop_
_entity.id
_entity.type
_entity.pdbx_description
1 polymer ?
#
loop_
_entity_poly.entity_id
_entity_poly.type
_entity_poly.pdbx_seq_one_letter_code
_entity_poly.pdbx_strand_id
1 'polypeptide(L)'
;SLSLSLTHTTTWKQQTVVLLPRSPSASKTYFPIPVDCLEDETRIRSADDGKLFREEFNSLPSGYTQGHARRPTKKTTEKKNRYPNILPYDHSRVVLTQLEGNLCSDYINASYIHGYTDNNKFIAAQGPKQDTVADFWRMIWEQKTATIVMLTNLKERKEDKCYQYWPDQGCWTYGNVRVAVEDFTVLVDYTIRKFCIQYQASDGTKPSRLVTQLHFTSWPDFGVPFSPIGMLKFLKKVKTVNSSFAGPIVVHCSAGVGRTGTFIVIDGVIDMMHREQKIDVFGFVSKIRDQRSQLVQTDIQYSFIYQALLEYYLYGDTELDVSSLEGHLHKLHNTHAPFDRVGLEEEFKKLTNMRIMKENMRMGNLPANMKKNRVPVDCRAVKGRTFSELRCVLV
;
A
#
# COMPACT_ATOMS: atom_id res chain seq x y z
N SER A 1 45.92 31.04 49.80
CA SER A 1 45.44 29.93 48.95
C SER A 1 43.93 29.96 48.96
N LEU A 2 43.33 30.72 48.03
CA LEU A 2 41.89 30.85 47.87
C LEU A 2 41.52 30.31 46.49
N SER A 3 40.83 29.17 46.49
CA SER A 3 40.34 28.44 45.33
C SER A 3 39.06 29.09 44.80
N LEU A 4 39.08 29.53 43.54
CA LEU A 4 37.90 29.94 42.79
C LEU A 4 37.08 28.71 42.35
N SER A 5 35.85 28.58 42.85
CA SER A 5 34.85 27.65 42.29
C SER A 5 33.93 28.41 41.33
N LEU A 6 34.03 28.12 40.03
CA LEU A 6 33.10 28.57 39.01
C LEU A 6 31.83 27.70 39.06
N THR A 7 30.71 28.27 39.50
CA THR A 7 29.38 27.67 39.37
C THR A 7 28.70 28.21 38.11
N HIS A 8 28.55 27.37 37.10
CA HIS A 8 27.75 27.68 35.91
C HIS A 8 26.27 27.37 36.21
N THR A 9 25.45 28.41 36.34
CA THR A 9 23.98 28.30 36.35
C THR A 9 23.44 28.51 34.93
N THR A 10 23.01 27.44 34.27
CA THR A 10 22.33 27.53 32.96
C THR A 10 20.83 27.65 33.18
N THR A 11 20.28 28.84 32.91
CA THR A 11 18.83 29.11 32.93
C THR A 11 18.21 28.69 31.59
N TRP A 12 17.29 27.72 31.63
CA TRP A 12 16.51 27.31 30.46
C TRP A 12 15.37 28.31 30.22
N LYS A 13 15.51 29.22 29.25
CA LYS A 13 14.39 30.01 28.72
C LYS A 13 13.57 29.14 27.76
N GLN A 14 12.31 28.86 28.10
CA GLN A 14 11.33 28.30 27.17
C GLN A 14 11.10 29.28 26.01
N GLN A 15 11.53 28.92 24.81
CA GLN A 15 11.13 29.60 23.59
C GLN A 15 9.75 29.10 23.17
N THR A 16 8.73 29.93 23.41
CA THR A 16 7.38 29.71 22.88
C THR A 16 7.40 29.96 21.37
N VAL A 17 7.28 28.90 20.58
CA VAL A 17 7.14 28.99 19.12
C VAL A 17 5.73 29.49 18.81
N VAL A 18 5.61 30.77 18.43
CA VAL A 18 4.36 31.35 17.94
C VAL A 18 4.10 30.78 16.53
N LEU A 19 3.09 29.91 16.41
CA LEU A 19 2.59 29.45 15.11
C LEU A 19 1.86 30.61 14.43
N LEU A 20 2.46 31.19 13.40
CA LEU A 20 1.78 32.17 12.56
C LEU A 20 0.60 31.50 11.82
N PRO A 21 -0.55 32.19 11.69
CA PRO A 21 -1.68 31.68 10.91
C PRO A 21 -1.24 31.45 9.46
N ARG A 22 -1.56 30.28 8.91
CA ARG A 22 -1.33 29.98 7.48
C ARG A 22 -2.15 30.95 6.63
N SER A 23 -1.48 31.75 5.82
CA SER A 23 -2.12 32.50 4.74
C SER A 23 -2.87 31.52 3.83
N PRO A 24 -4.13 31.80 3.43
CA PRO A 24 -4.84 30.95 2.49
C PRO A 24 -4.16 31.06 1.13
N SER A 25 -3.37 30.05 0.75
CA SER A 25 -2.88 29.94 -0.62
C SER A 25 -4.10 29.81 -1.54
N ALA A 26 -4.15 30.58 -2.62
CA ALA A 26 -5.11 30.36 -3.70
C ALA A 26 -5.18 28.84 -3.98
N SER A 27 -6.38 28.28 -4.01
CA SER A 27 -6.55 26.82 -4.11
C SER A 27 -5.95 26.32 -5.42
N LYS A 28 -4.72 25.81 -5.38
CA LYS A 28 -4.10 25.14 -6.52
C LYS A 28 -5.02 23.99 -6.91
N THR A 29 -5.51 24.03 -8.14
CA THR A 29 -6.33 22.96 -8.72
C THR A 29 -5.39 21.99 -9.40
N TYR A 30 -5.54 20.70 -9.12
CA TYR A 30 -4.75 19.63 -9.73
C TYR A 30 -5.67 18.86 -10.68
N PHE A 31 -5.36 18.89 -11.97
CA PHE A 31 -6.18 18.27 -13.02
C PHE A 31 -5.73 16.83 -13.31
N PRO A 32 -6.62 15.99 -13.86
CA PRO A 32 -6.24 14.68 -14.39
C PRO A 32 -5.12 14.78 -15.43
N ILE A 33 -4.19 13.82 -15.40
CA ILE A 33 -3.02 13.73 -16.28
C ILE A 33 -3.30 12.69 -17.37
N PRO A 34 -3.30 13.07 -18.66
CA PRO A 34 -3.31 12.12 -19.77
C PRO A 34 -2.14 11.13 -19.69
N VAL A 35 -2.36 9.85 -20.05
CA VAL A 35 -1.35 8.79 -19.86
C VAL A 35 -0.06 9.01 -20.66
N ASP A 36 -0.16 9.62 -21.82
CA ASP A 36 0.96 9.99 -22.69
C ASP A 36 1.86 11.07 -22.06
N CYS A 37 1.30 11.89 -21.18
CA CYS A 37 2.02 12.93 -20.43
C CYS A 37 2.57 12.43 -19.08
N LEU A 38 2.25 11.19 -18.66
CA LEU A 38 2.54 10.69 -17.32
C LEU A 38 4.04 10.68 -16.98
N GLU A 39 4.89 10.30 -17.94
CA GLU A 39 6.35 10.25 -17.73
C GLU A 39 6.92 11.65 -17.48
N ASP A 40 6.56 12.61 -18.33
CA ASP A 40 7.03 14.00 -18.22
C ASP A 40 6.51 14.67 -16.93
N GLU A 41 5.23 14.49 -16.62
CA GLU A 41 4.58 15.02 -15.42
C GLU A 41 5.16 14.42 -14.13
N THR A 42 5.50 13.12 -14.14
CA THR A 42 6.19 12.45 -13.02
C THR A 42 7.62 12.96 -12.88
N ARG A 43 8.34 13.16 -14.00
CA ARG A 43 9.70 13.71 -14.01
C ARG A 43 9.74 15.13 -13.44
N ILE A 44 8.81 15.99 -13.87
CA ILE A 44 8.69 17.37 -13.37
C ILE A 44 8.39 17.35 -11.87
N ARG A 45 7.43 16.55 -11.41
CA ARG A 45 7.06 16.50 -9.98
C ARG A 45 8.16 15.93 -9.07
N SER A 46 8.99 15.03 -9.62
CA SER A 46 10.12 14.42 -8.90
C SER A 46 11.34 15.34 -8.78
N ALA A 47 11.42 16.41 -9.58
CA ALA A 47 12.52 17.37 -9.51
C ALA A 47 12.58 18.08 -8.15
N ASP A 48 13.73 18.71 -7.88
CA ASP A 48 13.97 19.49 -6.65
C ASP A 48 13.61 18.73 -5.36
N ASP A 49 14.06 17.47 -5.27
CA ASP A 49 13.78 16.60 -4.12
C ASP A 49 12.26 16.42 -3.90
N GLY A 50 11.51 16.20 -4.99
CA GLY A 50 10.07 15.98 -4.96
C GLY A 50 9.26 17.16 -4.41
N LYS A 51 9.73 18.40 -4.59
CA LYS A 51 9.06 19.61 -4.03
C LYS A 51 7.61 19.70 -4.48
N LEU A 52 7.33 19.50 -5.77
CA LEU A 52 5.97 19.61 -6.31
C LEU A 52 5.07 18.48 -5.82
N PHE A 53 5.59 17.25 -5.66
CA PHE A 53 4.84 16.18 -4.99
C PHE A 53 4.45 16.54 -3.56
N ARG A 54 5.37 17.15 -2.81
CA ARG A 54 5.09 17.62 -1.45
C ARG A 54 4.04 18.72 -1.42
N GLU A 55 4.11 19.70 -2.33
CA GLU A 55 3.11 20.75 -2.43
C GLU A 55 1.72 20.20 -2.77
N GLU A 56 1.63 19.29 -3.75
CA GLU A 56 0.39 18.61 -4.14
C GLU A 56 -0.19 17.80 -2.99
N PHE A 57 0.63 16.95 -2.35
CA PHE A 57 0.23 16.15 -1.20
C PHE A 57 -0.27 17.01 -0.03
N ASN A 58 0.44 18.10 0.29
CA ASN A 58 0.06 19.02 1.37
C ASN A 58 -1.22 19.81 1.06
N SER A 59 -1.62 19.87 -0.22
CA SER A 59 -2.86 20.50 -0.66
C SER A 59 -4.07 19.56 -0.59
N LEU A 60 -3.87 18.25 -0.35
CA LEU A 60 -4.96 17.31 -0.21
C LEU A 60 -5.85 17.69 0.99
N PRO A 61 -7.18 17.54 0.88
CA PRO A 61 -8.07 17.80 2.00
C PRO A 61 -7.73 16.88 3.18
N SER A 62 -7.96 17.40 4.39
CA SER A 62 -7.80 16.63 5.63
C SER A 62 -8.92 15.59 5.84
N GLY A 63 -9.89 15.51 4.92
CA GLY A 63 -11.09 14.68 4.96
C GLY A 63 -12.36 15.50 5.22
N TYR A 64 -13.46 14.80 5.47
CA TYR A 64 -14.84 15.32 5.47
C TYR A 64 -15.01 16.64 6.27
N THR A 65 -15.39 17.71 5.57
CA THR A 65 -15.54 19.10 6.07
C THR A 65 -16.95 19.50 6.49
N GLN A 66 -17.93 18.58 6.54
CA GLN A 66 -19.25 18.89 7.10
C GLN A 66 -19.43 18.33 8.52
N GLY A 67 -19.95 19.20 9.40
CA GLY A 67 -20.16 18.96 10.82
C GLY A 67 -20.87 17.65 11.13
N HIS A 68 -20.44 17.03 12.24
CA HIS A 68 -20.92 15.75 12.79
C HIS A 68 -20.29 14.47 12.19
N ALA A 69 -18.96 14.37 12.21
CA ALA A 69 -18.38 13.10 12.68
C ALA A 69 -18.72 12.99 14.17
N ARG A 70 -19.82 12.33 14.52
CA ARG A 70 -20.11 11.94 15.91
C ARG A 70 -19.08 10.87 16.23
N ARG A 71 -17.86 11.30 16.60
CA ARG A 71 -16.78 10.45 17.11
C ARG A 71 -17.41 9.32 17.92
N PRO A 72 -17.03 8.05 17.74
CA PRO A 72 -17.48 6.96 18.59
C PRO A 72 -17.03 7.24 20.04
N THR A 73 -17.75 8.11 20.76
CA THR A 73 -17.41 8.65 22.08
C THR A 73 -17.98 7.77 23.19
N LYS A 74 -18.11 6.46 22.94
CA LYS A 74 -18.30 5.51 24.03
C LYS A 74 -16.90 5.20 24.56
N LYS A 75 -16.60 5.53 25.82
CA LYS A 75 -15.32 5.24 26.50
C LYS A 75 -14.84 3.78 26.31
N THR A 76 -15.77 2.86 26.06
CA THR A 76 -15.54 1.44 25.77
C THR A 76 -14.99 1.15 24.36
N THR A 77 -15.27 1.96 23.33
CA THR A 77 -14.76 1.75 21.95
C THR A 77 -13.33 2.27 21.77
N GLU A 78 -12.84 3.14 22.66
CA GLU A 78 -11.46 3.66 22.62
C GLU A 78 -10.42 2.55 22.71
N LYS A 79 -10.67 1.54 23.56
CA LYS A 79 -9.78 0.37 23.71
C LYS A 79 -9.68 -0.48 22.44
N LYS A 80 -10.67 -0.40 21.53
CA LYS A 80 -10.65 -1.12 20.26
C LYS A 80 -9.80 -0.44 19.19
N ASN A 81 -9.34 0.80 19.41
CA ASN A 81 -8.49 1.53 18.48
C ASN A 81 -7.00 1.26 18.78
N ARG A 82 -6.20 1.07 17.74
CA ARG A 82 -4.73 0.99 17.84
C ARG A 82 -4.11 2.37 18.00
N TYR A 83 -4.66 3.38 17.33
CA TYR A 83 -4.23 4.77 17.41
C TYR A 83 -5.42 5.68 17.71
N PRO A 84 -5.34 6.55 18.73
CA PRO A 84 -6.46 7.40 19.14
C PRO A 84 -6.82 8.48 18.09
N ASN A 85 -5.87 8.84 17.23
CA ASN A 85 -6.04 9.83 16.18
C ASN A 85 -6.47 9.24 14.82
N ILE A 86 -6.66 7.92 14.71
CA ILE A 86 -7.09 7.25 13.49
C ILE A 86 -8.41 6.53 13.76
N LEU A 87 -9.52 7.21 13.46
CA LEU A 87 -10.87 6.73 13.71
C LEU A 87 -11.65 6.63 12.38
N PRO A 88 -12.54 5.64 12.23
CA PRO A 88 -13.44 5.59 11.09
C PRO A 88 -14.50 6.69 11.21
N TYR A 89 -15.00 7.20 10.09
CA TYR A 89 -16.18 8.08 10.08
C TYR A 89 -17.47 7.28 10.23
N ASP A 90 -18.49 7.87 10.84
CA ASP A 90 -19.75 7.16 11.13
C ASP A 90 -20.49 6.70 9.87
N HIS A 91 -20.49 7.54 8.82
CA HIS A 91 -21.24 7.28 7.59
C HIS A 91 -20.63 6.15 6.74
N SER A 92 -19.34 5.85 6.93
CA SER A 92 -18.59 4.87 6.13
C SER A 92 -18.04 3.71 6.95
N ARG A 93 -18.20 3.71 8.28
CA ARG A 93 -17.68 2.63 9.13
C ARG A 93 -18.35 1.30 8.80
N VAL A 94 -17.60 0.23 8.99
CA VAL A 94 -18.18 -1.12 9.01
C VAL A 94 -18.93 -1.29 10.33
N VAL A 95 -20.21 -1.65 10.26
CA VAL A 95 -21.07 -1.92 11.41
C VAL A 95 -21.21 -3.43 11.54
N LEU A 96 -20.74 -3.98 12.65
CA LEU A 96 -20.92 -5.40 12.95
C LEU A 96 -22.30 -5.65 13.57
N THR A 97 -22.78 -6.88 13.44
CA THR A 97 -24.04 -7.29 14.07
C THR A 97 -23.96 -7.11 15.58
N GLN A 98 -24.96 -6.46 16.17
CA GLN A 98 -25.01 -6.19 17.60
C GLN A 98 -25.18 -7.52 18.37
N LEU A 99 -24.27 -7.80 19.30
CA LEU A 99 -24.35 -8.93 20.22
C LEU A 99 -25.15 -8.54 21.47
N GLU A 100 -26.02 -9.45 21.94
CA GLU A 100 -26.79 -9.29 23.16
C GLU A 100 -25.88 -9.04 24.38
N GLY A 101 -26.31 -8.14 25.27
CA GLY A 101 -25.54 -7.77 26.47
C GLY A 101 -24.29 -6.92 26.25
N ASN A 102 -23.85 -6.67 25.00
CA ASN A 102 -22.67 -5.85 24.71
C ASN A 102 -22.96 -4.67 23.79
N LEU A 103 -23.27 -3.51 24.37
CA LEU A 103 -23.63 -2.24 23.69
C LEU A 103 -22.56 -1.63 22.75
N CYS A 104 -21.36 -2.21 22.68
CA CYS A 104 -20.25 -1.74 21.84
C CYS A 104 -19.70 -2.84 20.91
N SER A 105 -20.47 -3.92 20.75
CA SER A 105 -20.13 -5.04 19.87
C SER A 105 -20.28 -4.69 18.39
N ASP A 106 -21.05 -3.67 18.01
CA ASP A 106 -21.18 -3.24 16.61
C ASP A 106 -19.94 -2.54 16.04
N TYR A 107 -19.00 -2.15 16.90
CA TYR A 107 -17.84 -1.34 16.52
C TYR A 107 -16.62 -2.17 16.14
N ILE A 108 -16.07 -1.84 14.97
CA ILE A 108 -14.72 -2.18 14.53
C ILE A 108 -14.09 -0.95 13.85
N ASN A 109 -12.77 -0.75 14.01
CA ASN A 109 -12.06 0.34 13.34
C ASN A 109 -11.76 -0.03 11.88
N ALA A 110 -12.77 0.11 11.04
CA ALA A 110 -12.71 -0.14 9.61
C ALA A 110 -13.73 0.74 8.87
N SER A 111 -13.45 1.07 7.61
CA SER A 111 -14.30 1.89 6.76
C SER A 111 -14.43 1.28 5.37
N TYR A 112 -15.62 1.32 4.78
CA TYR A 112 -15.80 1.01 3.36
C TYR A 112 -15.16 2.09 2.51
N ILE A 113 -14.41 1.69 1.48
CA ILE A 113 -13.77 2.56 0.51
C ILE A 113 -14.24 2.18 -0.89
N HIS A 114 -14.60 3.17 -1.70
CA HIS A 114 -14.97 2.96 -3.09
C HIS A 114 -13.73 2.54 -3.90
N GLY A 115 -13.94 1.64 -4.86
CA GLY A 115 -13.02 1.48 -5.97
C GLY A 115 -13.23 2.60 -6.98
N TYR A 116 -12.62 2.46 -8.15
CA TYR A 116 -12.85 3.41 -9.23
C TYR A 116 -14.28 3.34 -9.76
N THR A 117 -14.81 2.13 -9.99
CA THR A 117 -16.20 1.95 -10.45
C THR A 117 -17.11 1.29 -9.45
N ASP A 118 -16.55 0.46 -8.58
CA ASP A 118 -17.33 -0.36 -7.68
C ASP A 118 -17.48 0.34 -6.33
N ASN A 119 -18.72 0.57 -5.92
CA ASN A 119 -18.97 1.12 -4.60
C ASN A 119 -18.59 0.10 -3.52
N ASN A 120 -17.94 0.57 -2.45
CA ASN A 120 -17.52 -0.28 -1.33
C ASN A 120 -16.68 -1.50 -1.75
N LYS A 121 -15.88 -1.37 -2.82
CA LYS A 121 -14.94 -2.41 -3.30
C LYS A 121 -14.02 -2.91 -2.18
N PHE A 122 -13.62 -2.01 -1.29
CA PHE A 122 -12.67 -2.28 -0.23
C PHE A 122 -13.24 -2.00 1.15
N ILE A 123 -12.66 -2.65 2.16
CA ILE A 123 -12.71 -2.24 3.55
C ILE A 123 -11.29 -1.88 3.98
N ALA A 124 -11.04 -0.61 4.30
CA ALA A 124 -9.79 -0.17 4.91
C ALA A 124 -9.87 -0.35 6.44
N ALA A 125 -9.13 -1.31 6.97
CA ALA A 125 -9.17 -1.69 8.39
C ALA A 125 -7.83 -1.43 9.10
N GLN A 126 -7.87 -1.18 10.41
CA GLN A 126 -6.66 -1.24 11.22
C GLN A 126 -6.15 -2.69 11.31
N GLY A 127 -4.84 -2.86 11.52
CA GLY A 127 -4.27 -4.16 11.90
C GLY A 127 -4.80 -4.58 13.27
N PRO A 128 -5.45 -5.75 13.39
CA PRO A 128 -6.11 -6.14 14.63
C PRO A 128 -5.13 -6.14 15.80
N LYS A 129 -5.65 -5.73 16.96
CA LYS A 129 -5.05 -5.92 18.29
C LYS A 129 -5.51 -7.27 18.82
N GLN A 130 -4.80 -7.81 19.81
CA GLN A 130 -5.16 -9.05 20.50
C GLN A 130 -6.65 -9.08 20.89
N ASP A 131 -7.15 -8.01 21.53
CA ASP A 131 -8.54 -7.91 22.00
C ASP A 131 -9.58 -7.69 20.88
N THR A 132 -9.15 -7.52 19.63
CA THR A 132 -10.01 -7.22 18.48
C THR A 132 -9.92 -8.26 17.37
N VAL A 133 -9.13 -9.33 17.54
CA VAL A 133 -9.01 -10.40 16.53
C VAL A 133 -10.35 -11.09 16.27
N ALA A 134 -11.14 -11.31 17.33
CA ALA A 134 -12.48 -11.89 17.19
C ALA A 134 -13.43 -10.99 16.40
N ASP A 135 -13.42 -9.67 16.66
CA ASP A 135 -14.19 -8.69 15.88
C ASP A 135 -13.73 -8.65 14.42
N PHE A 136 -12.42 -8.76 14.17
CA PHE A 136 -11.86 -8.78 12.81
C PHE A 136 -12.37 -10.00 12.02
N TRP A 137 -12.26 -11.22 12.55
CA TRP A 137 -12.79 -12.40 11.86
C TRP A 137 -14.30 -12.40 11.70
N ARG A 138 -15.01 -11.85 12.67
CA ARG A 138 -16.45 -11.65 12.55
C ARG A 138 -16.79 -10.68 11.43
N MET A 139 -16.03 -9.60 11.25
CA MET A 139 -16.14 -8.72 10.09
C MET A 139 -15.92 -9.48 8.78
N ILE A 140 -14.85 -10.27 8.66
CA ILE A 140 -14.58 -11.08 7.46
C ILE A 140 -15.78 -11.98 7.11
N TRP A 141 -16.37 -12.62 8.13
CA TRP A 141 -17.52 -13.50 7.94
C TRP A 141 -18.80 -12.75 7.54
N GLU A 142 -19.17 -11.71 8.30
CA GLU A 142 -20.40 -10.92 8.09
C GLU A 142 -20.38 -10.22 6.72
N GLN A 143 -19.20 -9.70 6.33
CA GLN A 143 -19.01 -9.00 5.05
C GLN A 143 -18.79 -9.94 3.86
N LYS A 144 -18.83 -11.27 4.08
CA LYS A 144 -18.59 -12.28 3.03
C LYS A 144 -17.27 -12.05 2.28
N THR A 145 -16.26 -11.55 2.97
CA THR A 145 -14.93 -11.27 2.39
C THR A 145 -14.24 -12.58 2.04
N ALA A 146 -13.76 -12.69 0.81
CA ALA A 146 -12.94 -13.82 0.36
C ALA A 146 -11.43 -13.51 0.35
N THR A 147 -11.06 -12.22 0.34
CA THR A 147 -9.67 -11.80 0.16
C THR A 147 -9.27 -10.78 1.22
N ILE A 148 -8.15 -11.05 1.90
CA ILE A 148 -7.53 -10.16 2.89
C ILE A 148 -6.16 -9.72 2.36
N VAL A 149 -5.92 -8.42 2.31
CA VAL A 149 -4.66 -7.82 1.90
C VAL A 149 -3.97 -7.21 3.12
N MET A 150 -2.85 -7.81 3.52
CA MET A 150 -2.04 -7.39 4.66
C MET A 150 -0.75 -6.71 4.18
N LEU A 151 -0.58 -5.43 4.49
CA LEU A 151 0.53 -4.58 4.00
C LEU A 151 1.51 -4.20 5.10
N THR A 152 1.66 -5.03 6.13
CA THR A 152 2.56 -4.78 7.24
C THR A 152 3.10 -6.07 7.80
N ASN A 153 4.38 -6.09 8.15
CA ASN A 153 4.91 -7.13 9.02
C ASN A 153 4.29 -6.99 10.43
N LEU A 154 4.28 -8.08 11.20
CA LEU A 154 3.73 -8.09 12.56
C LEU A 154 4.48 -7.11 13.48
N LYS A 155 5.81 -7.09 13.35
CA LYS A 155 6.73 -6.23 14.09
C LYS A 155 7.64 -5.49 13.13
N GLU A 156 7.87 -4.21 13.41
CA GLU A 156 8.82 -3.35 12.69
C GLU A 156 9.62 -2.57 13.73
N ARG A 157 10.96 -2.66 13.69
CA ARG A 157 11.85 -2.09 14.73
C ARG A 157 11.44 -2.39 16.18
N LYS A 158 11.01 -3.63 16.46
CA LYS A 158 10.50 -4.11 17.77
C LYS A 158 9.12 -3.57 18.17
N GLU A 159 8.53 -2.67 17.39
CA GLU A 159 7.17 -2.17 17.62
C GLU A 159 6.13 -3.10 17.00
N ASP A 160 5.11 -3.47 17.77
CA ASP A 160 3.98 -4.27 17.29
C ASP A 160 3.08 -3.45 16.37
N LYS A 161 3.06 -3.78 15.08
CA LYS A 161 2.23 -3.15 14.05
C LYS A 161 0.90 -3.87 13.86
N CYS A 162 0.89 -5.18 13.99
CA CYS A 162 -0.30 -6.00 13.84
C CYS A 162 -0.18 -7.22 14.75
N TYR A 163 -1.26 -7.60 15.43
CA TYR A 163 -1.31 -8.88 16.12
C TYR A 163 -1.50 -10.00 15.09
N GLN A 164 -0.87 -11.16 15.32
CA GLN A 164 -1.07 -12.31 14.45
C GLN A 164 -2.48 -12.86 14.64
N TYR A 165 -3.32 -12.67 13.62
CA TYR A 165 -4.72 -13.07 13.66
C TYR A 165 -4.99 -14.41 12.96
N TRP A 166 -3.97 -15.20 12.65
CA TRP A 166 -4.12 -16.51 12.03
C TRP A 166 -3.33 -17.58 12.82
N PRO A 167 -3.79 -18.84 12.81
CA PRO A 167 -3.00 -19.94 13.34
C PRO A 167 -1.87 -20.28 12.36
N ASP A 168 -0.70 -20.68 12.87
CA ASP A 168 0.40 -21.14 12.02
C ASP A 168 0.12 -22.52 11.40
N GLN A 169 -0.59 -23.38 12.15
CA GLN A 169 -0.99 -24.72 11.73
C GLN A 169 -2.34 -25.11 12.36
N GLY A 170 -3.03 -26.07 11.74
CA GLY A 170 -4.29 -26.61 12.24
C GLY A 170 -5.42 -25.58 12.20
N CYS A 171 -6.19 -25.47 13.28
CA CYS A 171 -7.30 -24.52 13.37
C CYS A 171 -7.33 -23.80 14.72
N TRP A 172 -7.85 -22.57 14.70
CA TRP A 172 -8.12 -21.78 15.89
C TRP A 172 -9.49 -21.13 15.82
N THR A 173 -10.13 -20.92 16.97
CA THR A 173 -11.44 -20.26 17.06
C THR A 173 -11.26 -18.85 17.63
N TYR A 174 -11.69 -17.85 16.86
CA TYR A 174 -11.68 -16.45 17.25
C TYR A 174 -13.12 -15.96 17.42
N GLY A 175 -13.58 -15.87 18.67
CA GLY A 175 -15.02 -15.66 18.95
C GLY A 175 -15.83 -16.85 18.44
N ASN A 176 -16.75 -16.61 17.51
CA ASN A 176 -17.59 -17.66 16.89
C ASN A 176 -17.08 -18.09 15.50
N VAL A 177 -15.89 -17.64 15.08
CA VAL A 177 -15.33 -17.99 13.77
C VAL A 177 -14.17 -18.97 13.97
N ARG A 178 -14.36 -20.21 13.51
CA ARG A 178 -13.28 -21.18 13.37
C ARG A 178 -12.50 -20.88 12.09
N VAL A 179 -11.18 -20.81 12.19
CA VAL A 179 -10.25 -20.53 11.10
C VAL A 179 -9.25 -21.68 11.02
N ALA A 180 -9.26 -22.44 9.93
CA ALA A 180 -8.33 -23.53 9.68
C ALA A 180 -7.36 -23.15 8.55
N VAL A 181 -6.07 -23.45 8.71
CA VAL A 181 -5.08 -23.31 7.65
C VAL A 181 -5.26 -24.45 6.65
N GLU A 182 -5.44 -24.11 5.39
CA GLU A 182 -5.48 -25.08 4.29
C GLU A 182 -4.12 -25.17 3.60
N ASP A 183 -3.52 -24.02 3.29
CA ASP A 183 -2.30 -23.95 2.48
C ASP A 183 -1.60 -22.61 2.71
N PHE A 184 -0.29 -22.57 2.49
CA PHE A 184 0.46 -21.32 2.42
C PHE A 184 1.65 -21.42 1.47
N THR A 185 1.95 -20.30 0.81
CA THR A 185 3.08 -20.17 -0.12
C THR A 185 3.85 -18.91 0.22
N VAL A 186 5.14 -19.07 0.51
CA VAL A 186 6.06 -17.95 0.80
C VAL A 186 6.82 -17.60 -0.47
N LEU A 187 6.69 -16.35 -0.92
CA LEU A 187 7.47 -15.78 -2.01
C LEU A 187 8.37 -14.67 -1.46
N VAL A 188 9.18 -14.08 -2.34
CA VAL A 188 10.15 -13.04 -1.95
C VAL A 188 9.42 -11.80 -1.40
N ASP A 189 8.42 -11.31 -2.13
CA ASP A 189 7.76 -10.04 -1.79
C ASP A 189 6.49 -10.18 -0.96
N TYR A 190 5.89 -11.37 -0.96
CA TYR A 190 4.65 -11.62 -0.26
C TYR A 190 4.44 -13.10 0.08
N THR A 191 3.60 -13.35 1.07
CA THR A 191 3.13 -14.68 1.45
C THR A 191 1.64 -14.80 1.16
N ILE A 192 1.21 -15.92 0.59
CA ILE A 192 -0.20 -16.26 0.39
C ILE A 192 -0.59 -17.30 1.44
N ARG A 193 -1.71 -17.12 2.13
CA ARG A 193 -2.29 -18.11 3.04
C ARG A 193 -3.74 -18.35 2.66
N LYS A 194 -4.15 -19.61 2.59
CA LYS A 194 -5.54 -20.01 2.39
C LYS A 194 -6.12 -20.54 3.70
N PHE A 195 -7.30 -20.06 4.04
CA PHE A 195 -8.01 -20.44 5.24
C PHE A 195 -9.40 -20.97 4.90
N CYS A 196 -9.79 -22.05 5.55
CA CYS A 196 -11.17 -22.50 5.60
C CYS A 196 -11.81 -21.93 6.88
N ILE A 197 -12.76 -21.02 6.72
CA ILE A 197 -13.46 -20.38 7.84
C ILE A 197 -14.87 -20.93 7.99
N GLN A 198 -15.33 -21.07 9.23
CA GLN A 198 -16.67 -21.56 9.54
C GLN A 198 -17.24 -20.83 10.75
N TYR A 199 -18.46 -20.32 10.63
CA TYR A 199 -19.16 -19.71 11.76
C TYR A 199 -19.91 -20.74 12.58
N GLN A 200 -19.64 -20.75 13.88
CA GLN A 200 -20.24 -21.60 14.88
C GLN A 200 -21.39 -20.82 15.53
N ALA A 201 -22.61 -20.98 15.00
CA ALA A 201 -23.80 -20.39 15.58
C ALA A 201 -24.48 -21.37 16.55
N SER A 202 -25.30 -20.83 17.45
CA SER A 202 -26.13 -21.60 18.38
C SER A 202 -27.22 -22.42 17.66
N ASP A 203 -27.63 -22.00 16.46
CA ASP A 203 -28.61 -22.66 15.60
C ASP A 203 -27.99 -23.74 14.66
N GLY A 204 -26.69 -23.98 14.78
CA GLY A 204 -25.94 -24.96 13.97
C GLY A 204 -24.76 -24.35 13.21
N THR A 205 -23.89 -25.21 12.68
CA THR A 205 -22.70 -24.78 11.94
C THR A 205 -23.08 -24.33 10.53
N LYS A 206 -22.69 -23.10 10.16
CA LYS A 206 -22.89 -22.59 8.79
C LYS A 206 -21.88 -23.25 7.83
N PRO A 207 -22.13 -23.31 6.51
CA PRO A 207 -21.19 -23.88 5.55
C PRO A 207 -19.85 -23.14 5.56
N SER A 208 -18.75 -23.86 5.40
CA SER A 208 -17.42 -23.26 5.38
C SER A 208 -17.18 -22.39 4.15
N ARG A 209 -16.25 -21.44 4.25
CA ARG A 209 -15.86 -20.53 3.18
C ARG A 209 -14.34 -20.47 3.08
N LEU A 210 -13.83 -20.40 1.86
CA LEU A 210 -12.41 -20.18 1.61
C LEU A 210 -12.10 -18.67 1.70
N VAL A 211 -11.07 -18.32 2.45
CA VAL A 211 -10.53 -16.96 2.52
C VAL A 211 -9.04 -17.00 2.21
N THR A 212 -8.59 -16.13 1.32
CA THR A 212 -7.17 -16.00 0.96
C THR A 212 -6.61 -14.71 1.56
N GLN A 213 -5.58 -14.83 2.40
CA GLN A 213 -4.78 -13.70 2.84
C GLN A 213 -3.54 -13.58 1.95
N LEU A 214 -3.28 -12.38 1.45
CA LEU A 214 -2.06 -12.01 0.76
C LEU A 214 -1.32 -10.99 1.64
N HIS A 215 -0.15 -11.36 2.14
CA HIS A 215 0.66 -10.57 3.05
C HIS A 215 1.91 -10.07 2.33
N PHE A 216 1.95 -8.77 2.01
CA PHE A 216 3.11 -8.12 1.40
C PHE A 216 4.18 -7.83 2.46
N THR A 217 5.30 -8.54 2.37
CA THR A 217 6.38 -8.57 3.37
C THR A 217 7.55 -7.65 3.04
N SER A 218 7.67 -7.25 1.76
CA SER A 218 8.77 -6.41 1.25
C SER A 218 8.58 -4.89 1.44
N TRP A 219 7.52 -4.44 2.13
CA TRP A 219 7.40 -3.01 2.45
C TRP A 219 8.36 -2.65 3.59
N PRO A 220 9.32 -1.74 3.39
CA PRO A 220 10.30 -1.41 4.42
C PRO A 220 9.68 -0.63 5.60
N ASP A 221 10.34 -0.72 6.75
CA ASP A 221 10.00 0.07 7.94
C ASP A 221 10.04 1.58 7.67
N PHE A 222 10.92 2.03 6.76
CA PHE A 222 11.14 3.44 6.41
C PHE A 222 10.90 3.64 4.92
N GLY A 223 10.04 4.60 4.60
CA GLY A 223 9.72 4.97 3.22
C GLY A 223 8.82 3.94 2.52
N VAL A 224 9.23 3.56 1.32
CA VAL A 224 8.46 2.78 0.35
C VAL A 224 9.35 1.72 -0.29
N PRO A 225 8.79 0.66 -0.91
CA PRO A 225 9.58 -0.33 -1.64
C PRO A 225 10.51 0.33 -2.67
N PHE A 226 11.71 -0.22 -2.85
CA PHE A 226 12.69 0.33 -3.79
C PHE A 226 12.24 0.25 -5.25
N SER A 227 11.46 -0.79 -5.59
CA SER A 227 10.85 -0.97 -6.91
C SER A 227 9.33 -1.18 -6.75
N PRO A 228 8.51 -0.60 -7.62
CA PRO A 228 7.07 -0.81 -7.62
C PRO A 228 6.64 -2.19 -8.15
N ILE A 229 7.52 -2.92 -8.86
CA ILE A 229 7.18 -4.21 -9.51
C ILE A 229 6.59 -5.22 -8.52
N GLY A 230 7.18 -5.34 -7.33
CA GLY A 230 6.67 -6.27 -6.31
C GLY A 230 5.22 -5.93 -5.91
N MET A 231 4.90 -4.63 -5.78
CA MET A 231 3.54 -4.17 -5.48
C MET A 231 2.58 -4.41 -6.64
N LEU A 232 3.01 -4.20 -7.89
CA LEU A 232 2.20 -4.44 -9.08
C LEU A 232 1.89 -5.94 -9.26
N LYS A 233 2.88 -6.81 -9.10
CA LYS A 233 2.70 -8.28 -9.10
C LYS A 233 1.77 -8.73 -7.98
N PHE A 234 1.96 -8.17 -6.79
CA PHE A 234 1.08 -8.44 -5.66
C PHE A 234 -0.37 -8.02 -5.94
N LEU A 235 -0.58 -6.81 -6.49
CA LEU A 235 -1.90 -6.32 -6.89
C LEU A 235 -2.55 -7.22 -7.95
N LYS A 236 -1.81 -7.61 -8.99
CA LYS A 236 -2.27 -8.56 -10.01
C LYS A 236 -2.72 -9.87 -9.36
N LYS A 237 -1.94 -10.41 -8.42
CA LYS A 237 -2.30 -11.63 -7.70
C LYS A 237 -3.57 -11.46 -6.86
N VAL A 238 -3.73 -10.34 -6.15
CA VAL A 238 -4.97 -10.03 -5.40
C VAL A 238 -6.18 -10.02 -6.33
N LYS A 239 -6.11 -9.33 -7.48
CA LYS A 239 -7.21 -9.28 -8.47
C LYS A 239 -7.53 -10.67 -9.03
N THR A 240 -6.52 -11.51 -9.25
CA THR A 240 -6.69 -12.86 -9.80
C THR A 240 -7.39 -13.82 -8.82
N VAL A 241 -7.08 -13.73 -7.51
CA VAL A 241 -7.67 -14.65 -6.52
C VAL A 241 -9.02 -14.17 -5.97
N ASN A 242 -9.34 -12.88 -6.12
CA ASN A 242 -10.59 -12.33 -5.61
C ASN A 242 -11.77 -12.73 -6.52
N SER A 243 -12.71 -13.49 -5.97
CA SER A 243 -13.94 -13.86 -6.68
C SER A 243 -14.81 -12.64 -6.96
N SER A 244 -15.43 -12.57 -8.14
CA SER A 244 -16.39 -11.53 -8.52
C SER A 244 -17.67 -11.53 -7.68
N PHE A 245 -17.98 -12.64 -7.01
CA PHE A 245 -19.15 -12.78 -6.13
C PHE A 245 -18.82 -12.59 -4.64
N ALA A 246 -17.55 -12.33 -4.30
CA ALA A 246 -17.14 -12.06 -2.93
C ALA A 246 -17.62 -10.68 -2.47
N GLY A 247 -17.71 -10.51 -1.15
CA GLY A 247 -17.85 -9.19 -0.55
C GLY A 247 -16.57 -8.36 -0.67
N PRO A 248 -16.52 -7.19 0.00
CA PRO A 248 -15.39 -6.26 -0.10
C PRO A 248 -14.05 -6.89 0.26
N ILE A 249 -13.00 -6.51 -0.48
CA ILE A 249 -11.62 -6.88 -0.17
C ILE A 249 -11.20 -6.12 1.09
N VAL A 250 -10.78 -6.83 2.13
CA VAL A 250 -10.31 -6.21 3.36
C VAL A 250 -8.83 -5.89 3.21
N VAL A 251 -8.47 -4.61 3.21
CA VAL A 251 -7.09 -4.13 3.09
C VAL A 251 -6.68 -3.50 4.41
N HIS A 252 -5.58 -3.96 5.00
CA HIS A 252 -5.08 -3.42 6.25
C HIS A 252 -3.56 -3.31 6.29
N CYS A 253 -3.08 -2.43 7.16
CA CYS A 253 -1.68 -2.35 7.58
C CYS A 253 -1.65 -2.30 9.11
N SER A 254 -0.98 -1.31 9.72
CA SER A 254 -1.08 -1.03 11.15
C SER A 254 -2.29 -0.15 11.47
N ALA A 255 -2.32 1.09 11.00
CA ALA A 255 -3.43 2.03 11.23
C ALA A 255 -4.58 1.90 10.21
N GLY A 256 -4.32 1.23 9.07
CA GLY A 256 -5.29 1.11 7.99
C GLY A 256 -5.48 2.37 7.16
N VAL A 257 -4.45 3.20 7.00
CA VAL A 257 -4.52 4.47 6.26
C VAL A 257 -3.37 4.71 5.29
N GLY A 258 -2.11 4.54 5.71
CA GLY A 258 -0.94 4.82 4.86
C GLY A 258 -0.78 3.84 3.70
N ARG A 259 -0.10 2.71 3.95
CA ARG A 259 0.11 1.64 2.95
C ARG A 259 -1.21 1.11 2.35
N THR A 260 -2.24 1.00 3.19
CA THR A 260 -3.61 0.65 2.78
C THR A 260 -4.16 1.61 1.74
N GLY A 261 -4.05 2.93 1.96
CA GLY A 261 -4.46 3.92 0.98
C GLY A 261 -3.64 3.83 -0.30
N THR A 262 -2.32 3.67 -0.20
CA THR A 262 -1.45 3.51 -1.38
C THR A 262 -1.89 2.34 -2.25
N PHE A 263 -2.15 1.16 -1.68
CA PHE A 263 -2.63 0.00 -2.42
C PHE A 263 -3.96 0.26 -3.13
N ILE A 264 -4.94 0.83 -2.40
CA ILE A 264 -6.28 1.11 -2.95
C ILE A 264 -6.22 2.12 -4.10
N VAL A 265 -5.37 3.14 -3.98
CA VAL A 265 -5.22 4.17 -5.02
C VAL A 265 -4.53 3.60 -6.26
N ILE A 266 -3.49 2.77 -6.11
CA ILE A 266 -2.84 2.12 -7.26
C ILE A 266 -3.86 1.25 -8.01
N ASP A 267 -4.66 0.44 -7.32
CA ASP A 267 -5.70 -0.37 -7.96
C ASP A 267 -6.72 0.49 -8.72
N GLY A 268 -7.30 1.49 -8.05
CA GLY A 268 -8.34 2.31 -8.65
C GLY A 268 -7.85 3.16 -9.82
N VAL A 269 -6.63 3.71 -9.72
CA VAL A 269 -6.08 4.58 -10.76
C VAL A 269 -5.56 3.77 -11.95
N ILE A 270 -5.15 2.50 -11.78
CA ILE A 270 -4.92 1.60 -12.91
C ILE A 270 -6.24 1.32 -13.66
N ASP A 271 -7.35 1.08 -12.93
CA ASP A 271 -8.66 0.90 -13.57
C ASP A 271 -9.09 2.18 -14.34
N MET A 272 -8.75 3.37 -13.84
CA MET A 272 -8.94 4.66 -14.51
C MET A 272 -8.08 4.80 -15.77
N MET A 273 -6.80 4.44 -15.67
CA MET A 273 -5.85 4.45 -16.77
C MET A 273 -6.37 3.64 -17.96
N HIS A 274 -6.85 2.42 -17.70
CA HIS A 274 -7.41 1.55 -18.76
C HIS A 274 -8.66 2.12 -19.41
N ARG A 275 -9.57 2.70 -18.62
CA ARG A 275 -10.90 3.11 -19.10
C ARG A 275 -10.93 4.49 -19.73
N GLU A 276 -10.19 5.44 -19.17
CA GLU A 276 -10.25 6.86 -19.56
C GLU A 276 -8.96 7.39 -20.18
N GLN A 277 -7.90 6.57 -20.29
CA GLN A 277 -6.59 6.99 -20.83
C GLN A 277 -6.03 8.24 -20.12
N LYS A 278 -6.32 8.36 -18.82
CA LYS A 278 -5.78 9.39 -17.92
C LYS A 278 -5.68 8.86 -16.49
N ILE A 279 -4.95 9.57 -15.64
CA ILE A 279 -4.89 9.32 -14.21
C ILE A 279 -5.29 10.57 -13.42
N ASP A 280 -5.93 10.41 -12.27
CA ASP A 280 -6.25 11.50 -11.35
C ASP A 280 -6.00 11.04 -9.91
N VAL A 281 -4.73 11.02 -9.51
CA VAL A 281 -4.32 10.59 -8.17
C VAL A 281 -4.83 11.58 -7.11
N PHE A 282 -4.72 12.89 -7.37
CA PHE A 282 -5.15 13.92 -6.43
C PHE A 282 -6.65 13.84 -6.16
N GLY A 283 -7.48 13.82 -7.21
CA GLY A 283 -8.93 13.72 -7.10
C GLY A 283 -9.38 12.40 -6.48
N PHE A 284 -8.75 11.28 -6.86
CA PHE A 284 -9.07 9.98 -6.29
C PHE A 284 -8.75 9.91 -4.79
N VAL A 285 -7.55 10.36 -4.36
CA VAL A 285 -7.17 10.41 -2.94
C VAL A 285 -8.07 11.36 -2.16
N SER A 286 -8.39 12.52 -2.71
CA SER A 286 -9.31 13.49 -2.11
C SER A 286 -10.67 12.87 -1.82
N LYS A 287 -11.23 12.16 -2.81
CA LYS A 287 -12.53 11.48 -2.70
C LYS A 287 -12.54 10.39 -1.63
N ILE A 288 -11.54 9.49 -1.62
CA ILE A 288 -11.53 8.40 -0.63
C ILE A 288 -11.20 8.89 0.79
N ARG A 289 -10.55 10.04 0.94
CA ARG A 289 -10.31 10.67 2.25
C ARG A 289 -11.59 11.16 2.92
N ASP A 290 -12.69 11.34 2.18
CA ASP A 290 -14.01 11.58 2.77
C ASP A 290 -14.60 10.32 3.40
N GLN A 291 -14.18 9.13 2.95
CA GLN A 291 -14.63 7.85 3.52
C GLN A 291 -13.75 7.39 4.68
N ARG A 292 -12.45 7.69 4.67
CA ARG A 292 -11.55 7.42 5.81
C ARG A 292 -10.42 8.43 5.83
N SER A 293 -10.30 9.12 6.96
CA SER A 293 -9.26 10.15 7.15
C SER A 293 -7.85 9.62 6.89
N GLN A 294 -6.97 10.50 6.39
CA GLN A 294 -5.52 10.26 6.25
C GLN A 294 -5.11 9.08 5.35
N LEU A 295 -6.00 8.58 4.48
CA LEU A 295 -5.60 7.63 3.43
C LEU A 295 -4.48 8.23 2.58
N VAL A 296 -3.42 7.44 2.37
CA VAL A 296 -2.10 7.89 1.91
C VAL A 296 -1.52 8.92 2.88
N GLN A 297 -0.65 8.48 3.79
CA GLN A 297 -0.29 9.24 4.99
C GLN A 297 0.96 10.09 4.82
N THR A 298 1.82 9.77 3.84
CA THR A 298 3.06 10.51 3.60
C THR A 298 3.21 10.92 2.14
N ASP A 299 3.97 11.97 1.90
CA ASP A 299 4.41 12.45 0.58
C ASP A 299 5.19 11.37 -0.19
N ILE A 300 6.05 10.60 0.48
CA ILE A 300 6.80 9.50 -0.15
C ILE A 300 5.86 8.38 -0.61
N GLN A 301 4.80 8.06 0.16
CA GLN A 301 3.76 7.12 -0.27
C GLN A 301 2.99 7.67 -1.48
N TYR A 302 2.71 8.97 -1.49
CA TYR A 302 2.04 9.63 -2.60
C TYR A 302 2.89 9.58 -3.88
N SER A 303 4.18 9.89 -3.80
CA SER A 303 5.12 9.78 -4.93
C SER A 303 5.26 8.32 -5.41
N PHE A 304 5.25 7.35 -4.51
CA PHE A 304 5.32 5.92 -4.89
C PHE A 304 4.12 5.46 -5.71
N ILE A 305 2.93 6.05 -5.51
CA ILE A 305 1.76 5.76 -6.36
C ILE A 305 2.08 6.13 -7.81
N TYR A 306 2.63 7.33 -8.04
CA TYR A 306 3.03 7.77 -9.38
C TYR A 306 4.12 6.88 -9.98
N GLN A 307 5.11 6.46 -9.18
CA GLN A 307 6.13 5.52 -9.65
C GLN A 307 5.53 4.18 -10.09
N ALA A 308 4.58 3.64 -9.33
CA ALA A 308 3.90 2.40 -9.67
C ALA A 308 3.02 2.53 -10.93
N LEU A 309 2.32 3.65 -11.09
CA LEU A 309 1.51 3.93 -12.28
C LEU A 309 2.40 4.11 -13.53
N LEU A 310 3.52 4.81 -13.40
CA LEU A 310 4.47 5.00 -14.49
C LEU A 310 5.11 3.67 -14.90
N GLU A 311 5.55 2.85 -13.94
CA GLU A 311 6.09 1.52 -14.21
C GLU A 311 5.06 0.66 -14.96
N TYR A 312 3.82 0.66 -14.48
CA TYR A 312 2.72 -0.07 -15.10
C TYR A 312 2.45 0.40 -16.53
N TYR A 313 2.46 1.71 -16.77
CA TYR A 313 2.25 2.29 -18.09
C TYR A 313 3.39 1.96 -19.08
N LEU A 314 4.65 2.07 -18.66
CA LEU A 314 5.81 1.89 -19.54
C LEU A 314 6.05 0.42 -19.93
N TYR A 315 5.87 -0.49 -18.97
CA TYR A 315 6.27 -1.89 -19.13
C TYR A 315 5.08 -2.86 -19.20
N GLY A 316 3.94 -2.52 -18.60
CA GLY A 316 2.77 -3.39 -18.57
C GLY A 316 3.01 -4.70 -17.80
N ASP A 317 2.26 -5.74 -18.18
CA ASP A 317 2.42 -7.08 -17.66
C ASP A 317 3.32 -7.90 -18.58
N THR A 318 4.53 -8.20 -18.11
CA THR A 318 5.54 -8.98 -18.83
C THR A 318 5.66 -10.41 -18.30
N GLU A 319 4.76 -10.86 -17.42
CA GLU A 319 4.71 -12.26 -17.00
C GLU A 319 4.07 -13.13 -18.08
N LEU A 320 4.70 -14.27 -18.37
CA LEU A 320 4.24 -15.22 -19.37
C LEU A 320 4.00 -16.57 -18.74
N ASP A 321 2.85 -17.18 -19.05
CA ASP A 321 2.62 -18.59 -18.78
C ASP A 321 3.49 -19.44 -19.71
N VAL A 322 4.01 -20.57 -19.21
CA VAL A 322 4.86 -21.48 -19.98
C VAL A 322 4.19 -21.92 -21.29
N SER A 323 2.87 -22.12 -21.28
CA SER A 323 2.09 -22.47 -22.46
C SER A 323 2.05 -21.37 -23.54
N SER A 324 2.27 -20.11 -23.15
CA SER A 324 2.27 -18.96 -24.06
C SER A 324 3.67 -18.57 -24.56
N LEU A 325 4.72 -19.17 -23.99
CA LEU A 325 6.11 -18.80 -24.23
C LEU A 325 6.52 -18.96 -25.70
N GLU A 326 6.19 -20.10 -26.32
CA GLU A 326 6.55 -20.38 -27.72
C GLU A 326 5.94 -19.33 -28.67
N GLY A 327 4.65 -19.02 -28.49
CA GLY A 327 3.96 -18.01 -29.28
C GLY A 327 4.51 -16.60 -29.06
N HIS A 328 4.92 -16.27 -27.82
CA HIS A 328 5.56 -14.99 -27.52
C HIS A 328 6.94 -14.88 -28.17
N LEU A 329 7.78 -15.93 -28.06
CA LEU A 329 9.09 -15.98 -28.73
C LEU A 329 8.95 -15.82 -30.25
N HIS A 330 7.95 -16.46 -30.86
CA HIS A 330 7.69 -16.30 -32.29
C HIS A 330 7.37 -14.84 -32.66
N LYS A 331 6.55 -14.15 -31.86
CA LYS A 331 6.27 -12.71 -32.04
C LYS A 331 7.51 -11.85 -31.89
N LEU A 332 8.38 -12.16 -30.93
CA LEU A 332 9.62 -11.40 -30.73
C LEU A 332 10.58 -11.55 -31.91
N HIS A 333 10.61 -12.70 -32.57
CA HIS A 333 11.53 -12.98 -33.69
C HIS A 333 10.97 -12.62 -35.08
N ASN A 334 9.64 -12.60 -35.25
CA ASN A 334 9.01 -12.33 -36.54
C ASN A 334 8.64 -10.86 -36.71
N THR A 335 9.48 -10.13 -37.42
CA THR A 335 9.18 -8.80 -37.92
C THR A 335 8.94 -8.87 -39.44
N HIS A 336 7.72 -8.54 -39.87
CA HIS A 336 7.31 -8.67 -41.28
C HIS A 336 7.80 -7.53 -42.19
N ALA A 337 8.47 -6.50 -41.65
CA ALA A 337 8.94 -5.34 -42.40
C ALA A 337 10.48 -5.16 -42.33
N PRO A 338 11.15 -4.75 -43.43
CA PRO A 338 12.62 -4.53 -43.48
C PRO A 338 13.20 -3.49 -42.51
N PHE A 339 12.37 -2.79 -41.73
CA PHE A 339 12.76 -1.77 -40.76
C PHE A 339 12.17 -1.99 -39.35
N ASP A 340 11.43 -3.08 -39.15
CA ASP A 340 10.93 -3.43 -37.82
C ASP A 340 12.08 -3.96 -36.98
N ARG A 341 12.35 -3.29 -35.86
CA ARG A 341 13.26 -3.80 -34.84
C ARG A 341 12.68 -5.10 -34.30
N VAL A 342 13.52 -6.13 -34.15
CA VAL A 342 13.14 -7.41 -33.54
C VAL A 342 12.45 -7.09 -32.21
N GLY A 343 11.29 -7.68 -31.90
CA GLY A 343 10.54 -7.34 -30.67
C GLY A 343 11.40 -7.46 -29.40
N LEU A 344 12.38 -8.37 -29.43
CA LEU A 344 13.39 -8.52 -28.38
C LEU A 344 14.28 -7.26 -28.21
N GLU A 345 14.66 -6.60 -29.31
CA GLU A 345 15.41 -5.34 -29.26
C GLU A 345 14.57 -4.21 -28.68
N GLU A 346 13.27 -4.18 -28.94
CA GLU A 346 12.37 -3.17 -28.36
C GLU A 346 12.22 -3.35 -26.86
N GLU A 347 11.99 -4.58 -26.40
CA GLU A 347 11.96 -4.91 -24.97
C GLU A 347 13.31 -4.60 -24.30
N PHE A 348 14.42 -4.98 -24.93
CA PHE A 348 15.75 -4.69 -24.41
C PHE A 348 16.02 -3.18 -24.37
N LYS A 349 15.57 -2.42 -25.37
CA LYS A 349 15.72 -0.96 -25.40
C LYS A 349 15.00 -0.30 -24.23
N LYS A 350 13.80 -0.77 -23.87
CA LYS A 350 13.08 -0.30 -22.67
C LYS A 350 13.93 -0.48 -21.42
N LEU A 351 14.62 -1.61 -21.26
CA LEU A 351 15.53 -1.84 -20.13
C LEU A 351 16.74 -0.89 -20.14
N THR A 352 17.33 -0.63 -21.30
CA THR A 352 18.51 0.25 -21.41
C THR A 352 18.19 1.73 -21.26
N ASN A 353 16.95 2.15 -21.50
CA ASN A 353 16.50 3.53 -21.33
C ASN A 353 16.25 3.90 -19.86
N MET A 354 16.30 2.93 -18.94
CA MET A 354 16.17 3.20 -17.52
C MET A 354 17.31 4.08 -16.98
N ARG A 355 16.93 5.16 -16.29
CA ARG A 355 17.90 6.12 -15.75
C ARG A 355 18.70 5.51 -14.60
N ILE A 356 20.01 5.66 -14.70
CA ILE A 356 20.95 5.30 -13.64
C ILE A 356 20.84 6.31 -12.47
N MET A 357 20.42 5.85 -11.29
CA MET A 357 20.35 6.67 -10.07
C MET A 357 21.75 6.91 -9.48
N LYS A 358 22.43 7.97 -9.94
CA LYS A 358 23.79 8.31 -9.53
C LYS A 358 23.94 8.59 -8.04
N GLU A 359 22.90 9.09 -7.35
CA GLU A 359 22.96 9.29 -5.90
C GLU A 359 23.22 8.01 -5.09
N ASN A 360 22.77 6.85 -5.57
CA ASN A 360 22.95 5.57 -4.88
C ASN A 360 24.36 5.01 -5.06
N MET A 361 25.18 5.63 -5.92
CA MET A 361 26.53 5.20 -6.25
C MET A 361 27.63 5.99 -5.55
N ARG A 362 27.27 6.94 -4.66
CA ARG A 362 28.19 7.84 -3.95
C ARG A 362 29.34 7.11 -3.25
N MET A 363 29.06 6.04 -2.51
CA MET A 363 30.08 5.31 -1.74
C MET A 363 31.13 4.66 -2.62
N GLY A 364 30.73 4.10 -3.76
CA GLY A 364 31.65 3.50 -4.73
C GLY A 364 32.48 4.55 -5.46
N ASN A 365 31.95 5.76 -5.62
CA ASN A 365 32.60 6.89 -6.29
C ASN A 365 33.50 7.73 -5.34
N LEU A 366 33.64 7.36 -4.07
CA LEU A 366 34.61 8.02 -3.18
C LEU A 366 36.05 7.76 -3.67
N PRO A 367 36.95 8.76 -3.64
CA PRO A 367 38.32 8.62 -4.16
C PRO A 367 39.08 7.41 -3.59
N ALA A 368 38.92 7.14 -2.30
CA ALA A 368 39.54 5.99 -1.62
C ALA A 368 39.03 4.61 -2.12
N ASN A 369 37.83 4.57 -2.70
CA ASN A 369 37.16 3.35 -3.17
C ASN A 369 37.26 3.16 -4.68
N MET A 370 37.56 4.19 -5.46
CA MET A 370 37.63 4.10 -6.93
C MET A 370 38.57 2.99 -7.43
N LYS A 371 39.75 2.86 -6.81
CA LYS A 371 40.74 1.80 -7.14
C LYS A 371 40.27 0.37 -6.83
N LYS A 372 39.21 0.22 -6.04
CA LYS A 372 38.59 -1.09 -5.73
C LYS A 372 37.59 -1.51 -6.82
N ASN A 373 37.25 -0.62 -7.76
CA ASN A 373 36.28 -0.86 -8.80
C ASN A 373 36.97 -1.27 -10.12
N ARG A 374 36.72 -2.50 -10.59
CA ARG A 374 37.23 -2.98 -11.90
C ARG A 374 36.69 -2.20 -13.11
N VAL A 375 35.50 -1.62 -12.96
CA VAL A 375 34.82 -0.78 -13.97
C VAL A 375 34.25 0.42 -13.21
N PRO A 376 34.27 1.65 -13.77
CA PRO A 376 33.67 2.81 -13.14
C PRO A 376 32.24 2.52 -12.65
N VAL A 377 31.88 3.00 -11.46
CA VAL A 377 30.61 2.66 -10.79
C VAL A 377 29.41 3.10 -11.62
N ASP A 378 29.55 4.22 -12.32
CA ASP A 378 28.56 4.75 -13.27
C ASP A 378 28.18 3.76 -14.39
N CYS A 379 29.05 2.80 -14.73
CA CYS A 379 28.75 1.78 -15.75
C CYS A 379 28.09 0.51 -15.17
N ARG A 380 28.07 0.31 -13.84
CA ARG A 380 27.52 -0.91 -13.20
C ARG A 380 26.03 -0.84 -12.92
N ALA A 381 25.42 0.36 -12.92
CA ALA A 381 24.01 0.52 -12.58
C ALA A 381 23.05 -0.16 -13.55
N VAL A 382 23.46 -0.37 -14.81
CA VAL A 382 22.69 -1.19 -15.76
C VAL A 382 22.57 -2.63 -15.24
N LYS A 383 23.61 -3.19 -14.59
CA LYS A 383 23.64 -4.60 -14.15
C LYS A 383 22.89 -4.87 -12.83
N GLY A 384 22.79 -3.88 -11.95
CA GLY A 384 22.25 -4.05 -10.60
C GLY A 384 20.72 -4.18 -10.54
N ARG A 385 20.01 -3.42 -11.38
CA ARG A 385 18.55 -3.53 -11.51
C ARG A 385 18.12 -4.64 -12.45
N THR A 386 18.86 -4.84 -13.55
CA THR A 386 18.60 -5.96 -14.46
C THR A 386 18.70 -7.30 -13.74
N PHE A 387 19.56 -7.52 -12.75
CA PHE A 387 19.59 -8.83 -12.06
C PHE A 387 18.41 -9.07 -11.10
N SER A 388 17.83 -8.03 -10.51
CA SER A 388 16.58 -8.16 -9.74
C SER A 388 15.34 -8.24 -10.62
N GLU A 389 15.37 -7.62 -11.80
CA GLU A 389 14.27 -7.56 -12.77
C GLU A 389 14.29 -8.73 -13.79
N LEU A 390 15.46 -9.31 -14.09
CA LEU A 390 15.62 -10.59 -14.82
C LEU A 390 15.27 -11.82 -13.97
N ARG A 391 14.68 -11.66 -12.78
CA ARG A 391 14.02 -12.78 -12.09
C ARG A 391 12.75 -13.26 -12.79
N CYS A 392 12.43 -12.76 -13.98
CA CYS A 392 11.56 -13.43 -14.95
C CYS A 392 12.40 -14.27 -15.93
N VAL A 393 12.94 -15.41 -15.49
CA VAL A 393 13.20 -16.55 -16.38
C VAL A 393 12.92 -17.82 -15.58
N LEU A 394 11.80 -18.47 -15.92
CA LEU A 394 11.37 -19.83 -15.53
C LEU A 394 10.91 -20.01 -14.06
N VAL A 395 9.58 -20.11 -13.89
CA VAL A 395 8.95 -21.06 -12.96
C VAL A 395 8.25 -22.12 -13.79
#